data_AF-A0A0D8HGT7-F1
#
_entry.id   AF-A0A0D8HGT7-F1
#
_cell.length_a   1.000
_cell.length_b   1.000
_cell.length_c   1.000
_cell.angle_alpha   90.00
_cell.angle_beta   90.00
_cell.angle_gamma   90.00
#
_symmetry.space_group_name_H-M   'P 1'
#
loop_
_entity.id
_entity.type
_entity.pdbx_description
1 polymer ?
#
loop_
_entity_poly.entity_id
_entity_poly.type
_entity_poly.pdbx_seq_one_letter_code
_entity_poly.pdbx_strand_id
1 'polypeptide(L)'
;MKSLAIRLEEDTHAQLTMIAQLEELTISDAIRQAIESFIETKRSNPQLAGRAEAVLAEIESDAAKRREAIVTLFGGESVAPEQGGPTGAKSQRSNRSKENEPALS
;
A
#
# COMPACT_ATOMS: atom_id res chain seq x y z
N MET A 1 12.51 16.96 22.06
CA MET A 1 13.76 17.18 21.29
C MET A 1 14.55 15.88 21.34
N LYS A 2 15.16 15.44 20.22
CA LYS A 2 16.02 14.24 20.20
C LYS A 2 17.47 14.70 20.00
N SER A 3 18.41 14.11 20.72
CA SER A 3 19.85 14.40 20.59
C SER A 3 20.46 13.58 19.46
N LEU A 4 21.41 14.17 18.73
CA LEU A 4 22.15 13.51 17.65
C LEU A 4 23.65 13.64 17.93
N ALA A 5 24.36 12.52 17.93
CA ALA A 5 25.82 12.51 17.97
C ALA A 5 26.35 12.26 16.55
N ILE A 6 27.10 13.20 16.01
CA ILE A 6 27.72 13.11 14.68
C ILE A 6 29.24 13.26 14.80
N ARG A 7 29.98 12.51 13.98
CA ARG A 7 31.41 12.74 13.76
C ARG A 7 31.58 13.52 12.47
N LEU A 8 32.41 14.56 12.51
CA LEU A 8 32.76 15.40 11.37
C LEU A 8 34.26 15.32 11.18
N GLU A 9 34.70 15.41 9.92
CA GLU A 9 36.10 15.63 9.61
C GLU A 9 36.57 16.99 10.13
N GLU A 10 37.85 17.10 10.47
CA GLU A 10 38.43 18.31 11.08
C GLU A 10 38.19 19.56 10.23
N ASP A 11 38.43 19.46 8.92
CA ASP A 11 38.22 20.56 7.98
C ASP A 11 36.75 21.00 7.92
N THR A 12 35.81 20.06 7.96
CA THR A 12 34.36 20.36 7.93
C THR A 12 33.93 21.04 9.22
N HIS A 13 34.45 20.57 10.37
CA HIS A 13 34.19 21.20 11.66
C HIS A 13 34.77 22.62 11.73
N ALA A 14 35.96 22.84 11.17
CA ALA A 14 36.58 24.16 11.11
C ALA A 14 35.76 25.14 10.25
N GLN A 15 35.32 24.71 9.07
CA GLN A 15 34.44 25.50 8.20
C GLN A 15 33.12 25.86 8.89
N LEU A 16 32.48 24.89 9.54
CA LEU A 16 31.23 25.10 10.26
C LEU A 16 31.42 26.06 11.45
N THR A 17 32.52 25.93 12.18
CA THR A 17 32.87 26.84 13.29
C THR A 17 33.00 28.27 12.78
N MET A 18 33.68 28.48 11.65
CA MET A 18 33.85 29.80 11.05
C MET A 18 32.49 30.39 10.62
N ILE A 19 31.64 29.60 9.95
CA ILE A 19 30.29 30.05 9.55
C ILE A 19 29.47 30.46 10.78
N ALA A 20 29.45 29.62 11.82
CA ALA A 20 28.74 29.92 13.05
C ALA A 20 29.23 31.22 13.71
N GLN A 21 30.55 31.48 13.71
CA GLN A 21 31.11 32.73 14.22
C GLN A 21 30.68 33.95 13.40
N LEU A 22 30.70 33.85 12.07
CA LEU A 22 30.33 34.95 11.17
C LEU A 22 28.84 35.29 11.23
N GLU A 23 27.99 34.29 11.51
CA GLU A 23 26.54 34.46 11.63
C GLU A 23 26.08 34.71 13.07
N GLU A 24 27.01 34.81 14.03
CA GLU A 24 26.73 34.96 15.47
C GLU A 24 25.84 33.83 16.03
N LEU A 25 26.01 32.61 15.51
CA LEU A 25 25.27 31.41 15.90
C LEU A 25 26.12 30.45 16.72
N THR A 26 25.47 29.56 17.47
CA THR A 26 26.16 28.39 18.02
C THR A 26 26.36 27.34 16.93
N ILE A 27 27.40 26.50 17.05
CA ILE A 27 27.62 25.37 16.14
C ILE A 27 26.37 24.47 16.08
N SER A 28 25.72 24.24 17.22
CA SER A 28 24.49 23.46 17.31
C SER A 28 23.33 24.05 16.51
N ASP A 29 23.19 25.39 16.52
CA ASP A 29 22.14 26.08 15.77
C ASP A 29 22.44 26.08 14.27
N ALA A 30 23.70 26.29 13.88
CA ALA A 30 24.12 26.17 12.49
C ALA A 30 23.84 24.76 11.93
N ILE A 31 24.11 23.70 12.71
CA ILE A 31 23.77 22.31 12.33
C ILE A 31 22.27 22.14 12.16
N ARG A 32 21.47 22.68 13.09
CA ARG A 32 20.01 22.59 13.02
C ARG A 32 19.48 23.26 11.75
N GLN A 33 19.92 24.48 11.46
CA GLN A 33 19.51 25.22 10.26
C GLN A 33 19.94 24.50 8.98
N ALA A 34 21.16 23.94 8.94
CA ALA A 34 21.64 23.18 7.79
C ALA A 34 20.76 21.94 7.52
N ILE A 35 20.33 21.22 8.57
CA ILE A 35 19.43 20.07 8.46
C ILE A 35 18.05 20.51 7.95
N GLU A 36 17.49 21.59 8.49
CA GLU A 36 16.18 22.10 8.08
C GLU A 36 16.19 22.55 6.61
N SER A 37 17.22 23.30 6.21
CA SER A 37 17.42 23.73 4.82
C SER A 37 17.63 22.56 3.86
N PHE A 38 18.39 21.54 4.28
CA PHE A 38 18.56 20.32 3.49
C PHE A 38 17.24 19.59 3.29
N ILE A 39 16.43 19.44 4.34
CA ILE A 39 15.11 18.81 4.25
C ILE A 39 14.21 19.59 3.29
N GLU A 40 14.17 20.91 3.39
CA GLU A 40 13.34 21.76 2.52
C GLU A 40 13.77 21.67 1.05
N THR A 41 15.07 21.70 0.80
CA THR A 41 15.65 21.50 -0.54
C THR A 41 15.32 20.11 -1.09
N LYS A 42 15.24 19.09 -0.24
CA LYS A 42 14.87 17.74 -0.65
C LYS A 42 13.37 17.58 -0.89
N ARG A 43 12.50 18.26 -0.14
CA ARG A 43 11.04 18.25 -0.39
C ARG A 43 10.68 18.77 -1.77
N SER A 44 11.38 19.80 -2.23
CA SER A 44 11.19 20.40 -3.55
C SER A 44 11.85 19.59 -4.69
N ASN A 45 12.52 18.47 -4.38
CA ASN A 45 13.19 17.65 -5.39
C ASN A 45 12.19 16.67 -6.04
N PRO A 46 11.92 16.78 -7.36
CA PRO A 46 10.94 15.93 -8.04
C PRO A 46 11.32 14.45 -8.06
N GLN A 47 12.63 14.12 -8.02
CA GLN A 47 13.08 12.73 -7.93
C GLN A 47 12.73 12.11 -6.57
N LEU A 48 12.77 12.91 -5.49
CA LEU A 48 12.38 12.41 -4.18
C LEU A 48 10.86 12.24 -4.08
N ALA A 49 10.08 13.13 -4.71
CA ALA A 49 8.63 12.99 -4.82
C ALA A 49 8.23 11.69 -5.53
N GLY A 50 8.83 11.39 -6.69
CA GLY A 50 8.56 10.13 -7.40
C GLY A 50 8.95 8.89 -6.60
N ARG A 51 10.05 8.94 -5.84
CA ARG A 51 10.42 7.85 -4.91
C ARG A 51 9.42 7.72 -3.75
N ALA A 52 8.92 8.83 -3.21
CA ALA A 52 7.93 8.82 -2.15
C ALA A 52 6.60 8.23 -2.62
N GLU A 53 6.15 8.57 -3.83
CA GLU A 53 4.95 7.99 -4.44
C GLU A 53 5.08 6.47 -4.62
N ALA A 54 6.23 5.99 -5.11
CA ALA A 54 6.49 4.56 -5.25
C ALA A 54 6.42 3.83 -3.90
N VAL A 55 7.02 4.40 -2.85
CA VAL A 55 6.96 3.84 -1.49
C VAL A 55 5.52 3.82 -0.95
N LEU A 56 4.73 4.87 -1.19
CA LEU A 56 3.33 4.92 -0.79
C LEU A 56 2.50 3.85 -1.52
N ALA A 57 2.73 3.67 -2.82
CA ALA A 57 2.04 2.64 -3.60
C ALA A 57 2.35 1.22 -3.09
N GLU A 58 3.61 0.97 -2.70
CA GLU A 58 4.02 -0.30 -2.10
C GLU A 58 3.33 -0.54 -0.75
N ILE A 59 3.31 0.46 0.12
CA ILE A 59 2.62 0.39 1.42
C ILE A 59 1.13 0.09 1.24
N GLU A 60 0.46 0.75 0.29
CA GLU A 60 -0.97 0.52 0.07
C GLU A 60 -1.24 -0.87 -0.52
N SER A 61 -0.41 -1.34 -1.46
CA SER A 61 -0.48 -2.71 -1.96
C SER A 61 -0.35 -3.74 -0.84
N ASP A 62 0.63 -3.56 0.04
CA ASP A 62 0.87 -4.46 1.16
C ASP A 62 -0.25 -4.41 2.21
N ALA A 63 -0.78 -3.21 2.48
CA ALA A 63 -1.95 -3.05 3.33
C ALA A 63 -3.18 -3.74 2.72
N ALA A 64 -3.41 -3.60 1.41
CA ALA A 64 -4.51 -4.25 0.69
C ALA A 64 -4.40 -5.78 0.76
N LYS A 65 -3.23 -6.36 0.47
CA LYS A 65 -3.00 -7.81 0.57
C LYS A 65 -3.24 -8.34 1.99
N ARG A 66 -2.78 -7.60 3.01
CA ARG A 66 -3.02 -7.97 4.42
C ARG A 66 -4.51 -7.92 4.77
N ARG A 67 -5.24 -6.91 4.29
CA ARG A 67 -6.70 -6.80 4.48
C ARG A 67 -7.42 -7.96 3.78
N GLU A 68 -7.08 -8.28 2.54
CA GLU A 68 -7.67 -9.38 1.78
C GLU A 68 -7.42 -10.74 2.45
N ALA A 69 -6.22 -10.98 2.98
CA ALA A 69 -5.90 -12.19 3.72
C ALA A 69 -6.75 -12.32 5.00
N ILE A 70 -6.98 -11.21 5.72
CA ILE A 70 -7.85 -11.19 6.90
C ILE A 70 -9.31 -11.46 6.48
N VAL A 71 -9.81 -10.82 5.43
CA VAL A 71 -11.17 -11.06 4.92
C VAL A 71 -11.34 -12.52 4.47
N THR A 72 -10.33 -13.11 3.82
CA THR A 72 -10.37 -14.53 3.42
C THR A 72 -10.37 -15.44 4.65
N LEU A 73 -9.60 -15.11 5.69
CA LEU A 73 -9.49 -15.91 6.90
C LEU A 73 -10.76 -15.85 7.78
N PHE A 74 -11.45 -14.71 7.81
CA PHE A 74 -12.61 -14.46 8.69
C PHE A 74 -13.95 -14.31 7.97
N GLY A 75 -13.96 -14.24 6.64
CA GLY A 75 -15.11 -14.00 5.78
C GLY A 75 -15.41 -15.15 4.82
N GLY A 76 -15.11 -16.38 5.22
CA GLY A 76 -15.46 -17.58 4.47
C GLY A 76 -16.97 -17.81 4.37
N GLU A 77 -17.63 -17.13 3.45
CA GLU A 77 -18.62 -17.79 2.60
C GLU A 77 -18.51 -17.22 1.18
N SER A 78 -18.04 -18.10 0.30
CA SER A 78 -17.78 -17.84 -1.11
C SER A 78 -19.06 -17.36 -1.80
N VAL A 79 -19.10 -16.09 -2.22
CA VAL A 79 -19.94 -15.70 -3.35
C VAL A 79 -19.03 -15.67 -4.56
N ALA A 80 -18.72 -16.85 -5.08
CA ALA A 80 -18.24 -17.01 -6.43
C ALA A 80 -19.26 -16.34 -7.39
N PRO A 81 -18.84 -15.53 -8.37
CA PRO A 81 -19.73 -15.12 -9.43
C PRO A 81 -19.86 -16.29 -10.40
N GLU A 82 -20.73 -17.25 -10.12
CA GLU A 82 -21.13 -18.25 -11.11
C GLU A 82 -22.08 -17.63 -12.12
N GLN A 83 -21.50 -17.10 -13.20
CA GLN A 83 -22.14 -17.14 -14.50
C GLN A 83 -22.04 -18.57 -15.06
N GLY A 84 -23.18 -19.23 -15.29
CA GLY A 84 -23.29 -20.43 -16.13
C GLY A 84 -24.03 -21.60 -15.48
N GLY A 85 -25.23 -21.94 -15.97
CA GLY A 85 -26.10 -23.03 -15.48
C GLY A 85 -25.59 -24.47 -15.75
N PRO A 86 -26.42 -25.53 -15.64
CA PRO A 86 -27.88 -25.56 -15.62
C PRO A 86 -28.50 -26.09 -14.30
N THR A 87 -29.58 -25.45 -13.88
CA THR A 87 -30.44 -25.91 -12.79
C THR A 87 -31.15 -27.20 -13.20
N GLY A 88 -30.76 -28.32 -12.58
CA GLY A 88 -31.52 -29.58 -12.59
C GLY A 88 -32.83 -29.41 -11.81
N ALA A 89 -33.82 -28.77 -12.43
CA ALA A 89 -35.15 -28.65 -11.88
C ALA A 89 -35.91 -29.99 -12.05
N LYS A 90 -36.03 -30.72 -10.94
CA LYS A 90 -36.95 -31.84 -10.78
C LYS A 90 -38.39 -31.35 -10.99
N SER A 91 -38.88 -31.43 -12.23
CA SER A 91 -40.26 -31.13 -12.55
C SER A 91 -41.09 -32.42 -12.49
N GLN A 92 -41.89 -32.50 -11.42
CA GLN A 92 -43.08 -33.34 -11.36
C GLN A 92 -43.87 -33.25 -12.67
N ARG A 93 -44.14 -34.40 -13.29
CA ARG A 93 -45.27 -34.53 -14.22
C ARG A 93 -46.05 -35.79 -13.88
N SER A 94 -46.91 -35.64 -12.88
CA SER A 94 -48.14 -36.41 -12.80
C SER A 94 -48.99 -36.13 -14.06
N ASN A 95 -49.84 -37.11 -14.39
CA ASN A 95 -50.81 -37.16 -15.48
C ASN A 95 -50.28 -37.53 -16.88
N ARG A 96 -50.31 -38.83 -17.16
CA ARG A 96 -51.02 -39.35 -18.33
C ARG A 96 -51.40 -40.83 -18.14
N SER A 97 -52.51 -41.04 -17.46
CA SER A 97 -53.29 -42.26 -17.62
C SER A 97 -54.07 -42.18 -18.94
N LYS A 98 -54.26 -43.35 -19.56
CA LYS A 98 -55.22 -43.72 -20.62
C LYS A 98 -54.77 -43.67 -22.09
N GLU A 99 -54.53 -44.88 -22.60
CA GLU A 99 -55.33 -45.50 -23.69
C GLU A 99 -55.02 -45.05 -25.12
N ASN A 100 -54.24 -45.87 -25.84
CA ASN A 100 -54.73 -46.59 -27.03
C ASN A 100 -53.69 -47.58 -27.57
N GLU A 101 -54.08 -48.86 -27.66
CA GLU A 101 -53.62 -49.84 -28.67
C GLU A 101 -53.92 -49.30 -30.10
N PRO A 102 -53.31 -49.79 -31.22
CA PRO A 102 -53.22 -51.23 -31.54
C PRO A 102 -52.04 -51.73 -32.42
N ALA A 103 -52.06 -53.06 -32.58
CA ALA A 103 -51.71 -53.89 -33.74
C ALA A 103 -50.22 -54.17 -34.08
N LEU A 104 -49.86 -55.41 -33.78
CA LEU A 104 -48.80 -56.20 -34.39
C LEU A 104 -49.00 -56.37 -35.91
N SER A 105 -47.90 -56.39 -36.64
CA SER A 105 -47.73 -57.14 -37.89
C SER A 105 -46.40 -57.88 -37.84
#